data_AF-A0A9D5LP52-F1
#
_entry.id   AF-A0A9D5LP52-F1
#
_cell.length_a   1.000
_cell.length_b   1.000
_cell.length_c   1.000
_cell.angle_alpha   90.00
_cell.angle_beta   90.00
_cell.angle_gamma   90.00
#
_symmetry.space_group_name_H-M   'P 1'
#
loop_
_entity.id
_entity.type
_entity.pdbx_description
1 polymer ?
#
loop_
_entity_poly.entity_id
_entity_poly.type
_entity_poly.pdbx_seq_one_letter_code
_entity_poly.pdbx_strand_id
1 'polypeptide(L)'
;MKHNILAASLLTLGAMALPAAANAANIRNLGAINNKTAYVIKRQGNSGTIFGSLYYLEGSDICQAKSSGISADSPEAQWSIHYSESEKGYFLYNMGAGKFLTGNSKSQAVFTDEAIKLTPVFLDNAGYWILDCGGYVLGLEKADKGAVIFADEVTRTNYKDTGFCFTIADTPNRELTDEEQNLIEQKIKSGRQAAIDRYKEFVEKAEAMLTKESDQKYAGAYPLSEIKHMLENPGKYTLTQFEEAYNRAVAGRLPQYGYYRLHNQNRPGSYTSNGVVVKEDGQLVSIAHKTPTFGIAPAGYQEDLSLFSLIPDGGPWNVRLYDNASGKFATCGSSNNSKVWLDNEPSKATVFILDPNNDYKRQFRLKFANADDAYITVSGNNELVAWNKVETSMQFWFEKVSEIDVTTDANGYLSLILPANVTLPEGVQAWVVSSVRDGKAYVEEISEGVGAQIPFIIKAAPNTVISLPTASDPVWYQTAMVGSNVKAEIGARQEIVSTPSGLKFEVKEAGTVNPGTAFILTDETAPLEIVMGADPESSIEEISADSGLDLFDLQGRIVSGTPRPGLYINAATKKVVRIK
;
A
#
# COMPACT_ATOMS: atom_id res chain seq x y z
N MET A 1 -45.22 -61.10 -73.95
CA MET A 1 -43.99 -61.93 -73.99
C MET A 1 -42.80 -60.99 -74.19
N LYS A 2 -41.85 -60.95 -73.23
CA LYS A 2 -40.49 -60.31 -73.26
C LYS A 2 -40.43 -58.76 -73.39
N HIS A 3 -39.99 -57.99 -72.37
CA HIS A 3 -38.65 -57.75 -71.77
C HIS A 3 -37.75 -56.69 -72.46
N ASN A 4 -37.39 -55.66 -71.68
CA ASN A 4 -36.09 -54.97 -71.47
C ASN A 4 -35.43 -53.95 -72.45
N ILE A 5 -35.31 -52.70 -71.94
CA ILE A 5 -34.15 -51.79 -71.68
C ILE A 5 -32.80 -51.97 -72.45
N LEU A 6 -32.25 -50.90 -73.08
CA LEU A 6 -30.99 -50.14 -72.73
C LEU A 6 -30.37 -49.27 -73.88
N ALA A 7 -29.97 -48.04 -73.49
CA ALA A 7 -28.76 -47.23 -73.84
C ALA A 7 -28.47 -46.74 -75.29
N ALA A 8 -28.23 -45.42 -75.49
CA ALA A 8 -26.95 -44.71 -75.24
C ALA A 8 -26.75 -43.42 -76.11
N SER A 9 -26.20 -42.37 -75.47
CA SER A 9 -25.11 -41.48 -75.95
C SER A 9 -25.35 -40.06 -76.53
N LEU A 10 -24.61 -39.13 -75.90
CA LEU A 10 -23.85 -37.96 -76.38
C LEU A 10 -24.54 -36.58 -76.58
N LEU A 11 -24.25 -35.62 -75.68
CA LEU A 11 -24.14 -34.19 -76.03
C LEU A 11 -23.20 -33.42 -75.07
N THR A 12 -22.06 -33.04 -75.65
CA THR A 12 -21.18 -31.87 -75.43
C THR A 12 -21.20 -31.11 -74.09
N LEU A 13 -20.06 -31.18 -73.37
CA LEU A 13 -19.60 -30.23 -72.37
C LEU A 13 -19.20 -28.89 -73.01
N GLY A 14 -19.88 -27.80 -72.63
CA GLY A 14 -19.37 -26.43 -72.74
C GLY A 14 -18.75 -26.01 -71.41
N ALA A 15 -17.45 -25.72 -71.41
CA ALA A 15 -16.72 -25.24 -70.25
C ALA A 15 -17.15 -23.80 -69.92
N MET A 16 -17.90 -23.61 -68.83
CA MET A 16 -17.99 -22.33 -68.14
C MET A 16 -16.78 -22.21 -67.22
N ALA A 17 -15.93 -21.20 -67.47
CA ALA A 17 -14.86 -20.82 -66.57
C ALA A 17 -15.46 -20.37 -65.23
N LEU A 18 -15.13 -21.10 -64.17
CA LEU A 18 -15.28 -20.64 -62.78
C LEU A 18 -14.37 -19.42 -62.58
N PRO A 19 -14.82 -18.33 -61.92
CA PRO A 19 -13.90 -17.30 -61.48
C PRO A 19 -12.96 -17.90 -60.44
N ALA A 20 -11.66 -17.71 -60.65
CA ALA A 20 -10.64 -18.08 -59.67
C ALA A 20 -10.88 -17.31 -58.37
N ALA A 21 -10.91 -18.01 -57.22
CA ALA A 21 -11.01 -17.39 -55.91
C ALA A 21 -9.85 -16.39 -55.73
N ALA A 22 -10.17 -15.12 -55.49
CA ALA A 22 -9.18 -14.12 -55.11
C ALA A 22 -8.54 -14.54 -53.78
N ASN A 23 -7.20 -14.60 -53.74
CA ASN A 23 -6.48 -14.86 -52.50
C ASN A 23 -6.75 -13.73 -51.50
N ALA A 24 -7.14 -14.08 -50.27
CA ALA A 24 -7.29 -13.14 -49.16
C ALA A 24 -6.04 -12.27 -48.94
N ALA A 25 -6.22 -10.97 -48.75
CA ALA A 25 -5.14 -10.03 -48.54
C ALA A 25 -4.79 -9.94 -47.05
N ASN A 26 -3.50 -10.09 -46.72
CA ASN A 26 -3.03 -9.87 -45.36
C ASN A 26 -3.10 -8.37 -45.01
N ILE A 27 -3.75 -8.07 -43.89
CA ILE A 27 -3.88 -6.72 -43.33
C ILE A 27 -2.55 -6.31 -42.71
N ARG A 28 -2.01 -5.15 -43.13
CA ARG A 28 -0.67 -4.65 -42.75
C ARG A 28 -0.67 -3.29 -42.06
N ASN A 29 -1.83 -2.79 -41.65
CA ASN A 29 -1.91 -1.57 -40.84
C ASN A 29 -3.27 -1.52 -40.15
N LEU A 30 -3.35 -0.74 -39.08
CA LEU A 30 -4.55 -0.61 -38.27
C LEU A 30 -5.72 0.07 -39.00
N GLY A 31 -5.42 0.99 -39.92
CA GLY A 31 -6.44 1.71 -40.70
C GLY A 31 -7.21 0.84 -41.70
N ALA A 32 -6.68 -0.35 -42.03
CA ALA A 32 -7.37 -1.33 -42.87
C ALA A 32 -8.32 -2.25 -42.07
N ILE A 33 -8.23 -2.24 -40.73
CA ILE A 33 -9.21 -2.91 -39.87
C ILE A 33 -10.47 -2.06 -39.78
N ASN A 34 -11.60 -2.65 -40.18
CA ASN A 34 -12.91 -2.04 -40.13
C ASN A 34 -13.98 -3.04 -39.62
N ASN A 35 -15.10 -2.50 -39.13
CA ASN A 35 -16.18 -3.28 -38.50
C ASN A 35 -17.05 -4.07 -39.50
N LYS A 36 -16.91 -3.84 -40.81
CA LYS A 36 -17.68 -4.54 -41.84
C LYS A 36 -17.01 -5.82 -42.34
N THR A 37 -15.73 -6.03 -42.01
CA THR A 37 -14.97 -7.17 -42.51
C THR A 37 -14.83 -8.24 -41.43
N ALA A 38 -15.07 -9.50 -41.79
CA ALA A 38 -14.65 -10.64 -40.99
C ALA A 38 -13.20 -11.02 -41.33
N TYR A 39 -12.47 -11.51 -40.34
CA TYR A 39 -11.04 -11.82 -40.45
C TYR A 39 -10.76 -13.26 -40.05
N VAL A 40 -9.68 -13.82 -40.60
CA VAL A 40 -9.04 -15.01 -40.05
C VAL A 40 -7.72 -14.60 -39.42
N ILE A 41 -7.51 -15.04 -38.18
CA ILE A 41 -6.29 -14.81 -37.44
C ILE A 41 -5.47 -16.11 -37.49
N LYS A 42 -4.29 -16.04 -38.09
CA LYS A 42 -3.40 -17.20 -38.28
C LYS A 42 -2.09 -16.93 -37.58
N ARG A 43 -1.54 -17.92 -36.90
CA ARG A 43 -0.17 -17.82 -36.39
C ARG A 43 0.80 -17.56 -37.57
N GLN A 44 1.74 -16.66 -37.39
CA GLN A 44 2.92 -16.56 -38.23
C GLN A 44 3.96 -17.54 -37.69
N GLY A 45 4.75 -18.18 -38.54
CA GLY A 45 6.00 -18.66 -37.99
C GLY A 45 7.05 -19.10 -38.97
N ASN A 46 8.05 -19.76 -38.38
CA ASN A 46 9.31 -20.05 -39.03
C ASN A 46 9.23 -21.39 -39.78
N SER A 47 9.82 -21.39 -40.97
CA SER A 47 9.94 -22.49 -41.92
C SER A 47 9.79 -23.90 -41.31
N GLY A 48 8.73 -24.62 -41.68
CA GLY A 48 8.57 -26.06 -41.42
C GLY A 48 7.49 -26.46 -40.39
N THR A 49 6.90 -25.52 -39.64
CA THR A 49 5.75 -25.80 -38.74
C THR A 49 4.45 -25.30 -39.36
N ILE A 50 3.41 -26.13 -39.35
CA ILE A 50 2.14 -25.84 -40.04
C ILE A 50 1.29 -24.94 -39.11
N PHE A 51 1.22 -23.65 -39.42
CA PHE A 51 0.62 -22.62 -38.56
C PHE A 51 -0.90 -22.78 -38.41
N GLY A 52 -1.39 -22.73 -37.16
CA GLY A 52 -2.81 -22.87 -36.87
C GLY A 52 -3.60 -21.57 -36.99
N SER A 53 -4.77 -21.64 -37.63
CA SER A 53 -5.81 -20.61 -37.52
C SER A 53 -6.42 -20.68 -36.13
N LEU A 54 -6.65 -19.53 -35.50
CA LEU A 54 -7.43 -19.43 -34.28
C LEU A 54 -8.90 -19.72 -34.59
N TYR A 55 -9.52 -20.59 -33.79
CA TYR A 55 -10.92 -20.97 -34.02
C TYR A 55 -11.66 -21.32 -32.73
N TYR A 56 -12.98 -21.33 -32.84
CA TYR A 56 -13.91 -21.85 -31.84
C TYR A 56 -14.22 -23.33 -32.10
N LEU A 57 -14.05 -24.18 -31.09
CA LEU A 57 -14.52 -25.56 -31.13
C LEU A 57 -15.83 -25.66 -30.37
N GLU A 58 -16.90 -26.11 -31.04
CA GLU A 58 -18.21 -26.31 -30.41
C GLU A 58 -18.08 -27.19 -29.15
N GLY A 59 -18.69 -26.74 -28.05
CA GLY A 59 -18.59 -27.39 -26.73
C GLY A 59 -17.29 -27.11 -25.96
N SER A 60 -16.39 -26.27 -26.48
CA SER A 60 -15.21 -25.80 -25.76
C SER A 60 -15.32 -24.33 -25.39
N ASP A 61 -15.03 -23.99 -24.13
CA ASP A 61 -14.91 -22.60 -23.70
C ASP A 61 -13.51 -22.01 -23.99
N ILE A 62 -12.60 -22.79 -24.57
CA ILE A 62 -11.20 -22.41 -24.82
C ILE A 62 -10.99 -22.22 -26.31
N CYS A 63 -10.31 -21.15 -26.69
CA CYS A 63 -9.87 -20.93 -28.07
C CYS A 63 -8.79 -21.93 -28.46
N GLN A 64 -8.94 -22.53 -29.63
CA GLN A 64 -8.05 -23.56 -30.15
C GLN A 64 -7.29 -23.03 -31.38
N ALA A 65 -6.15 -23.66 -31.67
CA ALA A 65 -5.42 -23.46 -32.92
C ALA A 65 -5.27 -24.79 -33.67
N LYS A 66 -5.59 -24.79 -34.98
CA LYS A 66 -5.52 -26.01 -35.83
C LYS A 66 -4.73 -25.78 -37.10
N SER A 67 -3.75 -26.66 -37.35
CA SER A 67 -2.81 -26.61 -38.47
C SER A 67 -3.40 -27.01 -39.83
N SER A 68 -4.51 -27.77 -39.88
CA SER A 68 -5.15 -28.20 -41.13
C SER A 68 -6.68 -28.19 -41.06
N GLY A 69 -7.32 -27.52 -42.03
CA GLY A 69 -8.69 -27.84 -42.44
C GLY A 69 -9.84 -27.13 -41.72
N ILE A 70 -9.64 -25.89 -41.27
CA ILE A 70 -10.80 -25.02 -40.99
C ILE A 70 -10.98 -24.07 -42.16
N SER A 71 -12.18 -24.09 -42.74
CA SER A 71 -12.52 -23.20 -43.83
C SER A 71 -12.48 -21.75 -43.32
N ALA A 72 -11.90 -20.84 -44.10
CA ALA A 72 -12.00 -19.41 -43.81
C ALA A 72 -13.46 -18.91 -43.87
N ASP A 73 -14.34 -19.67 -44.52
CA ASP A 73 -15.76 -19.39 -44.61
C ASP A 73 -16.57 -19.93 -43.42
N SER A 74 -15.95 -20.72 -42.54
CA SER A 74 -16.59 -21.25 -41.33
C SER A 74 -16.70 -20.17 -40.25
N PRO A 75 -17.89 -19.92 -39.67
CA PRO A 75 -18.07 -18.95 -38.58
C PRO A 75 -17.11 -19.17 -37.41
N GLU A 76 -16.76 -20.41 -37.11
CA GLU A 76 -15.81 -20.80 -36.06
C GLU A 76 -14.41 -20.20 -36.27
N ALA A 77 -14.02 -19.95 -37.52
CA ALA A 77 -12.74 -19.38 -37.94
C ALA A 77 -12.76 -17.86 -38.10
N GLN A 78 -13.96 -17.28 -38.12
CA GLN A 78 -14.20 -15.89 -38.44
C GLN A 78 -14.21 -15.04 -37.17
N TRP A 79 -13.46 -13.95 -37.24
CA TRP A 79 -13.29 -13.00 -36.17
C TRP A 79 -13.73 -11.62 -36.62
N SER A 80 -14.42 -10.90 -35.74
CA SER A 80 -14.56 -9.46 -35.85
C SER A 80 -13.53 -8.81 -34.93
N ILE A 81 -12.73 -7.90 -35.51
CA ILE A 81 -11.89 -6.97 -34.76
C ILE A 81 -12.64 -5.65 -34.74
N HIS A 82 -13.57 -5.54 -33.80
CA HIS A 82 -14.60 -4.51 -33.79
C HIS A 82 -14.15 -3.29 -33.01
N TYR A 83 -14.13 -2.11 -33.63
CA TYR A 83 -13.93 -0.85 -32.95
C TYR A 83 -15.25 -0.32 -32.41
N SER A 84 -15.37 -0.17 -31.08
CA SER A 84 -16.51 0.51 -30.47
C SER A 84 -16.21 1.99 -30.28
N GLU A 85 -17.04 2.83 -30.88
CA GLU A 85 -16.99 4.28 -30.68
C GLU A 85 -17.33 4.70 -29.25
N SER A 86 -18.16 3.94 -28.53
CA SER A 86 -18.47 4.22 -27.13
C SER A 86 -17.32 3.91 -26.18
N GLU A 87 -16.53 2.87 -26.46
CA GLU A 87 -15.40 2.46 -25.61
C GLU A 87 -14.04 2.99 -26.10
N LYS A 88 -14.01 3.62 -27.28
CA LYS A 88 -12.79 4.11 -27.95
C LYS A 88 -11.70 3.03 -27.97
N GLY A 89 -12.05 1.85 -28.48
CA GLY A 89 -11.20 0.66 -28.43
C GLY A 89 -11.65 -0.47 -29.33
N TYR A 90 -10.72 -1.39 -29.62
CA TYR A 90 -11.01 -2.61 -30.37
C TYR A 90 -11.42 -3.75 -29.43
N PHE A 91 -12.18 -4.70 -29.95
CA PHE A 91 -12.64 -5.89 -29.25
C PHE A 91 -12.50 -7.09 -30.19
N LEU A 92 -12.13 -8.25 -29.65
CA LEU A 92 -11.97 -9.47 -30.43
C LEU A 92 -13.17 -10.40 -30.20
N TYR A 93 -14.00 -10.55 -31.22
CA TYR A 93 -15.25 -11.34 -31.17
C TYR A 93 -15.20 -12.48 -32.18
N ASN A 94 -15.51 -13.71 -31.77
CA ASN A 94 -15.59 -14.85 -32.68
C ASN A 94 -17.04 -15.07 -33.15
N MET A 95 -17.21 -15.18 -34.46
CA MET A 95 -18.54 -15.26 -35.08
C MET A 95 -19.24 -16.60 -34.79
N GLY A 96 -18.51 -17.71 -34.72
CA GLY A 96 -19.05 -19.03 -34.41
C GLY A 96 -19.38 -19.22 -32.93
N ALA A 97 -18.53 -18.71 -32.03
CA ALA A 97 -18.78 -18.76 -30.59
C ALA A 97 -19.87 -17.78 -30.14
N GLY A 98 -20.09 -16.70 -30.90
CA GLY A 98 -20.95 -15.61 -30.50
C GLY A 98 -20.47 -14.88 -29.23
N LYS A 99 -19.14 -14.87 -29.00
CA LYS A 99 -18.50 -14.46 -27.75
C LYS A 99 -17.19 -13.72 -27.99
N PHE A 100 -16.77 -12.94 -27.01
CA PHE A 100 -15.46 -12.29 -26.99
C PHE A 100 -14.37 -13.24 -26.50
N LEU A 101 -13.12 -12.93 -26.83
CA LEU A 101 -11.96 -13.65 -26.32
C LEU A 101 -11.30 -12.90 -25.16
N THR A 102 -11.02 -13.60 -24.06
CA THR A 102 -10.29 -13.07 -22.89
C THR A 102 -9.36 -14.11 -22.27
N GLY A 103 -8.49 -13.69 -21.34
CA GLY A 103 -7.70 -14.58 -20.49
C GLY A 103 -8.45 -15.02 -19.23
N ASN A 104 -8.19 -16.23 -18.75
CA ASN A 104 -8.62 -16.69 -17.42
C ASN A 104 -7.44 -16.69 -16.41
N SER A 105 -7.72 -17.01 -15.14
CA SER A 105 -6.71 -17.08 -14.07
C SER A 105 -5.62 -18.14 -14.27
N LYS A 106 -5.76 -19.00 -15.29
CA LYS A 106 -4.76 -20.00 -15.71
C LYS A 106 -4.04 -19.59 -17.00
N SER A 107 -4.13 -18.32 -17.41
CA SER A 107 -3.52 -17.81 -18.64
C SER A 107 -4.01 -18.50 -19.91
N GLN A 108 -5.25 -19.02 -19.93
CA GLN A 108 -5.86 -19.63 -21.12
C GLN A 108 -6.76 -18.62 -21.83
N ALA A 109 -6.77 -18.64 -23.16
CA ALA A 109 -7.70 -17.84 -23.94
C ALA A 109 -9.08 -18.52 -23.99
N VAL A 110 -10.07 -17.87 -23.40
CA VAL A 110 -11.43 -18.38 -23.21
C VAL A 110 -12.48 -17.49 -23.86
N PHE A 111 -13.59 -18.10 -24.28
CA PHE A 111 -14.75 -17.40 -24.84
C PHE A 111 -15.71 -16.94 -23.74
N THR A 112 -16.03 -15.65 -23.72
CA THR A 112 -16.87 -15.01 -22.70
C THR A 112 -17.87 -14.04 -23.32
N ASP A 113 -18.96 -13.74 -22.60
CA ASP A 113 -19.85 -12.63 -22.95
C ASP A 113 -19.28 -11.26 -22.50
N GLU A 114 -18.24 -11.24 -21.66
CA GLU A 114 -17.57 -10.02 -21.21
C GLU A 114 -16.63 -9.45 -22.29
N ALA A 115 -16.92 -8.24 -22.77
CA ALA A 115 -16.12 -7.57 -23.78
C ALA A 115 -14.84 -6.99 -23.17
N ILE A 116 -13.69 -7.58 -23.51
CA ILE A 116 -12.37 -7.09 -23.10
C ILE A 116 -11.70 -6.34 -24.25
N LYS A 117 -11.08 -5.20 -23.91
CA LYS A 117 -10.41 -4.34 -24.87
C LYS A 117 -9.17 -5.04 -25.44
N LEU A 118 -9.09 -5.04 -26.77
CA LEU A 118 -7.97 -5.48 -27.57
C LEU A 118 -7.11 -4.27 -27.96
N THR A 119 -5.79 -4.40 -27.86
CA THR A 119 -4.80 -3.52 -28.44
C THR A 119 -4.05 -4.27 -29.55
N PRO A 120 -4.48 -4.15 -30.81
CA PRO A 120 -3.77 -4.76 -31.93
C PRO A 120 -2.55 -3.90 -32.32
N VAL A 121 -1.37 -4.51 -32.31
CA VAL A 121 -0.10 -3.84 -32.65
C VAL A 121 0.49 -4.49 -33.89
N PHE A 122 0.60 -3.72 -34.98
CA PHE A 122 1.31 -4.17 -36.18
C PHE A 122 2.79 -3.85 -36.10
N LEU A 123 3.64 -4.83 -36.36
CA LEU A 123 5.09 -4.67 -36.36
C LEU A 123 5.59 -4.54 -37.81
N ASP A 124 5.70 -3.30 -38.29
CA ASP A 124 6.06 -2.97 -39.68
C ASP A 124 7.32 -3.68 -40.18
N ASN A 125 8.38 -3.69 -39.35
CA ASN A 125 9.66 -4.30 -39.70
C ASN A 125 9.61 -5.82 -39.85
N ALA A 126 8.55 -6.45 -39.34
CA ALA A 126 8.44 -7.88 -39.20
C ALA A 126 7.24 -8.47 -39.95
N GLY A 127 6.25 -7.64 -40.30
CA GLY A 127 5.12 -8.00 -41.16
C GLY A 127 4.03 -8.82 -40.47
N TYR A 128 3.90 -8.71 -39.14
CA TYR A 128 2.92 -9.46 -38.35
C TYR A 128 2.32 -8.61 -37.22
N TRP A 129 1.25 -9.14 -36.64
CA TRP A 129 0.48 -8.56 -35.55
C TRP A 129 0.82 -9.21 -34.21
N ILE A 130 0.79 -8.39 -33.17
CA ILE A 130 0.69 -8.79 -31.77
C ILE A 130 -0.70 -8.35 -31.28
N LEU A 131 -1.37 -9.22 -30.53
CA LEU A 131 -2.71 -8.98 -30.01
C LEU A 131 -2.65 -9.01 -28.49
N ASP A 132 -2.79 -7.85 -27.87
CA ASP A 132 -2.91 -7.71 -26.41
C ASP A 132 -4.39 -7.60 -26.03
N CYS A 133 -4.89 -8.52 -25.20
CA CYS A 133 -6.22 -8.44 -24.62
C CYS A 133 -6.10 -8.21 -23.11
N GLY A 134 -6.38 -6.98 -22.65
CA GLY A 134 -6.45 -6.68 -21.23
C GLY A 134 -5.12 -6.82 -20.47
N GLY A 135 -3.99 -6.52 -21.11
CA GLY A 135 -2.65 -6.60 -20.49
C GLY A 135 -1.97 -7.96 -20.66
N TYR A 136 -2.60 -8.88 -21.39
CA TYR A 136 -2.03 -10.18 -21.73
C TYR A 136 -1.87 -10.31 -23.23
N VAL A 137 -0.71 -10.83 -23.66
CA VAL A 137 -0.45 -11.05 -25.09
C VAL A 137 -0.91 -12.45 -25.50
N LEU A 138 -1.75 -12.50 -26.53
CA LEU A 138 -2.25 -13.74 -27.11
C LEU A 138 -1.10 -14.55 -27.71
N GLY A 139 -1.06 -15.85 -27.45
CA GLY A 139 -0.07 -16.76 -28.01
C GLY A 139 -0.48 -18.23 -27.97
N LEU A 140 0.44 -19.13 -28.33
CA LEU A 140 0.23 -20.58 -28.32
C LEU A 140 1.24 -21.26 -27.38
N GLU A 141 0.76 -22.20 -26.56
CA GLU A 141 1.56 -22.87 -25.51
C GLU A 141 2.71 -23.73 -26.06
N LYS A 142 2.53 -24.39 -27.22
CA LYS A 142 3.56 -25.16 -27.95
C LYS A 142 3.33 -25.14 -29.46
N ALA A 143 4.36 -25.47 -30.24
CA ALA A 143 4.29 -25.55 -31.70
C ALA A 143 3.27 -26.59 -32.24
N ASP A 144 2.83 -27.56 -31.42
CA ASP A 144 2.20 -28.77 -31.94
C ASP A 144 0.83 -29.13 -31.30
N LYS A 145 0.35 -28.43 -30.26
CA LYS A 145 -0.94 -28.78 -29.60
C LYS A 145 -1.75 -27.58 -29.08
N GLY A 146 -2.79 -27.22 -29.85
CA GLY A 146 -4.15 -26.96 -29.37
C GLY A 146 -4.46 -25.66 -28.63
N ALA A 147 -3.89 -25.42 -27.45
CA ALA A 147 -4.37 -24.38 -26.55
C ALA A 147 -3.76 -23.00 -26.86
N VAL A 148 -4.64 -22.01 -27.00
CA VAL A 148 -4.27 -20.59 -27.07
C VAL A 148 -4.11 -20.06 -25.65
N ILE A 149 -2.98 -19.42 -25.37
CA ILE A 149 -2.61 -18.89 -24.05
C ILE A 149 -2.47 -17.37 -24.08
N PHE A 150 -2.50 -16.79 -22.90
CA PHE A 150 -2.27 -15.38 -22.64
C PHE A 150 -1.02 -15.25 -21.75
N ALA A 151 0.09 -14.73 -22.30
CA ALA A 151 1.31 -14.52 -21.53
C ALA A 151 1.27 -13.19 -20.77
N ASP A 152 1.74 -13.20 -19.53
CA ASP A 152 1.78 -12.09 -18.57
C ASP A 152 2.95 -11.13 -18.82
N GLU A 153 4.06 -11.62 -19.34
CA GLU A 153 5.21 -10.80 -19.71
C GLU A 153 5.72 -11.19 -21.09
N VAL A 154 5.70 -10.23 -22.01
CA VAL A 154 6.41 -10.32 -23.29
C VAL A 154 7.89 -10.62 -22.95
N THR A 155 8.53 -9.95 -21.98
CA THR A 155 9.99 -9.97 -21.67
C THR A 155 10.64 -11.32 -21.31
N ARG A 156 9.88 -12.37 -21.01
CA ARG A 156 10.44 -13.69 -20.65
C ARG A 156 10.63 -14.60 -21.88
N THR A 157 11.82 -14.53 -22.48
CA THR A 157 12.46 -15.46 -23.47
C THR A 157 12.10 -15.37 -24.97
N ASN A 158 13.17 -15.20 -25.79
CA ASN A 158 13.29 -15.34 -27.26
C ASN A 158 12.02 -15.44 -28.13
N TYR A 159 11.44 -14.28 -28.44
CA TYR A 159 10.23 -14.06 -29.26
C TYR A 159 10.18 -14.65 -30.65
N LYS A 160 11.33 -14.97 -31.25
CA LYS A 160 11.36 -15.39 -32.66
C LYS A 160 10.82 -16.80 -32.84
N ASP A 161 10.70 -17.61 -31.79
CA ASP A 161 10.40 -19.04 -31.88
C ASP A 161 9.06 -19.48 -31.23
N THR A 162 8.37 -18.61 -30.48
CA THR A 162 7.16 -18.94 -29.70
C THR A 162 5.90 -18.24 -30.27
N GLY A 163 4.74 -18.89 -30.24
CA GLY A 163 3.58 -18.59 -31.11
C GLY A 163 2.74 -17.35 -30.80
N PHE A 164 3.37 -16.17 -30.64
CA PHE A 164 2.72 -14.90 -30.28
C PHE A 164 2.55 -13.91 -31.44
N CYS A 165 3.02 -14.29 -32.64
CA CYS A 165 2.92 -13.46 -33.84
C CYS A 165 1.80 -13.97 -34.74
N PHE A 166 0.96 -13.07 -35.23
CA PHE A 166 -0.20 -13.40 -36.06
C PHE A 166 -0.19 -12.68 -37.41
N THR A 167 -0.79 -13.31 -38.40
CA THR A 167 -1.28 -12.65 -39.61
C THR A 167 -2.78 -12.52 -39.49
N ILE A 168 -3.29 -11.38 -39.92
CA ILE A 168 -4.72 -11.10 -40.02
C ILE A 168 -5.01 -10.99 -41.51
N ALA A 169 -5.90 -11.82 -42.00
CA ALA A 169 -6.36 -11.79 -43.39
C ALA A 169 -7.85 -11.51 -43.42
N ASP A 170 -8.30 -10.72 -44.38
CA ASP A 170 -9.73 -10.58 -44.65
C ASP A 170 -10.34 -11.92 -45.11
N THR A 171 -11.63 -12.12 -44.88
CA THR A 171 -12.39 -13.17 -45.56
C THR A 171 -13.09 -12.53 -46.75
N PRO A 172 -12.52 -12.59 -47.97
CA PRO A 172 -12.92 -11.76 -49.12
C PRO A 172 -14.38 -11.95 -49.57
N ASN A 173 -15.08 -12.96 -49.08
CA ASN A 173 -16.48 -13.25 -49.39
C ASN A 173 -17.45 -13.04 -48.21
N ARG A 174 -17.00 -12.44 -47.10
CA ARG A 174 -17.82 -12.25 -45.90
C ARG A 174 -17.68 -10.86 -45.32
N GLU A 175 -18.61 -9.99 -45.72
CA GLU A 175 -18.92 -8.75 -45.02
C GLU A 175 -19.90 -9.04 -43.88
N LEU A 176 -19.66 -8.46 -42.71
CA LEU A 176 -20.57 -8.47 -41.56
C LEU A 176 -21.79 -7.61 -41.85
N THR A 177 -22.98 -8.14 -41.57
CA THR A 177 -24.22 -7.35 -41.78
C THR A 177 -24.33 -6.25 -40.72
N ASP A 178 -25.20 -5.26 -40.97
CA ASP A 178 -25.47 -4.22 -39.99
C ASP A 178 -26.08 -4.81 -38.70
N GLU A 179 -26.89 -5.86 -38.80
CA GLU A 179 -27.44 -6.58 -37.64
C GLU A 179 -26.34 -7.21 -36.79
N GLU A 180 -25.32 -7.82 -37.41
CA GLU A 180 -24.20 -8.44 -36.70
C GLU A 180 -23.31 -7.41 -36.02
N GLN A 181 -23.00 -6.31 -36.72
CA GLN A 181 -22.27 -5.18 -36.15
C GLN A 181 -23.02 -4.58 -34.96
N ASN A 182 -24.33 -4.38 -35.10
CA ASN A 182 -25.19 -3.88 -34.02
C ASN A 182 -25.26 -4.85 -32.84
N LEU A 183 -25.30 -6.17 -33.09
CA LEU A 183 -25.28 -7.19 -32.04
C LEU A 183 -23.97 -7.15 -31.24
N ILE A 184 -22.82 -7.08 -31.94
CA ILE A 184 -21.50 -6.99 -31.29
C ILE A 184 -21.43 -5.71 -30.45
N GLU A 185 -21.82 -4.56 -31.01
CA GLU A 185 -21.84 -3.28 -30.30
C GLU A 185 -22.79 -3.29 -29.10
N GLN A 186 -23.96 -3.92 -29.23
CA GLN A 186 -24.90 -4.09 -28.13
C GLN A 186 -24.29 -4.95 -27.02
N LYS A 187 -23.62 -6.06 -27.36
CA LYS A 187 -22.93 -6.90 -26.36
C LYS A 187 -21.80 -6.14 -25.64
N ILE A 188 -21.02 -5.32 -26.36
CA ILE A 188 -20.01 -4.44 -25.74
C ILE A 188 -20.67 -3.48 -24.73
N LYS A 189 -21.75 -2.80 -25.13
CA LYS A 189 -22.49 -1.88 -24.26
C LYS A 189 -23.13 -2.57 -23.06
N SER A 190 -23.68 -3.77 -23.24
CA SER A 190 -24.24 -4.57 -22.15
C SER A 190 -23.17 -5.01 -21.17
N GLY A 191 -21.99 -5.46 -21.64
CA GLY A 191 -20.85 -5.80 -20.79
C GLY A 191 -20.37 -4.58 -19.99
N ARG A 192 -20.30 -3.40 -20.63
CA ARG A 192 -20.01 -2.14 -19.95
C ARG A 192 -21.02 -1.84 -18.85
N GLN A 193 -22.30 -1.93 -19.15
CA GLN A 193 -23.36 -1.65 -18.18
C GLN A 193 -23.27 -2.59 -16.98
N ALA A 194 -23.03 -3.88 -17.21
CA ALA A 194 -22.81 -4.86 -16.15
C ALA A 194 -21.58 -4.51 -15.28
N ALA A 195 -20.47 -4.06 -15.87
CA ALA A 195 -19.31 -3.59 -15.11
C ALA A 195 -19.63 -2.34 -14.27
N ILE A 196 -20.31 -1.35 -14.86
CA ILE A 196 -20.78 -0.15 -14.15
C ILE A 196 -21.69 -0.53 -12.97
N ASP A 197 -22.61 -1.48 -13.16
CA ASP A 197 -23.52 -1.89 -12.11
C ASP A 197 -22.79 -2.63 -10.97
N ARG A 198 -21.74 -3.41 -11.26
CA ARG A 198 -20.83 -3.94 -10.22
C ARG A 198 -20.16 -2.83 -9.40
N TYR A 199 -19.67 -1.77 -10.06
CA TYR A 199 -19.06 -0.64 -9.34
C TYR A 199 -20.09 0.15 -8.50
N LYS A 200 -21.33 0.30 -8.99
CA LYS A 200 -22.42 0.89 -8.19
C LYS A 200 -22.72 0.05 -6.96
N GLU A 201 -22.86 -1.27 -7.12
CA GLU A 201 -23.09 -2.20 -6.01
C GLU A 201 -21.95 -2.12 -4.98
N PHE A 202 -20.70 -2.04 -5.43
CA PHE A 202 -19.55 -1.83 -4.55
C PHE A 202 -19.67 -0.51 -3.76
N VAL A 203 -19.96 0.62 -4.42
CA VAL A 203 -20.11 1.92 -3.75
C VAL A 203 -21.24 1.87 -2.73
N GLU A 204 -22.42 1.33 -3.10
CA GLU A 204 -23.57 1.23 -2.21
C GLU A 204 -23.24 0.41 -0.95
N LYS A 205 -22.61 -0.76 -1.11
CA LYS A 205 -22.19 -1.61 0.01
C LYS A 205 -21.11 -0.94 0.87
N ALA A 206 -20.14 -0.27 0.26
CA ALA A 206 -19.09 0.44 0.97
C ALA A 206 -19.67 1.62 1.78
N GLU A 207 -20.61 2.40 1.22
CA GLU A 207 -21.29 3.50 1.91
C GLU A 207 -22.17 3.02 3.06
N ALA A 208 -22.91 1.92 2.89
CA ALA A 208 -23.74 1.35 3.94
C ALA A 208 -22.93 1.01 5.21
N MET A 209 -21.64 0.67 5.04
CA MET A 209 -20.71 0.38 6.13
C MET A 209 -20.10 1.64 6.80
N LEU A 210 -20.30 2.83 6.22
CA LEU A 210 -19.82 4.12 6.75
C LEU A 210 -20.87 4.85 7.61
N THR A 211 -22.04 4.26 7.85
CA THR A 211 -23.23 4.96 8.38
C THR A 211 -23.19 5.29 9.88
N LYS A 212 -22.23 4.75 10.64
CA LYS A 212 -22.06 5.08 12.07
C LYS A 212 -20.87 6.02 12.27
N GLU A 213 -21.14 7.23 12.75
CA GLU A 213 -20.12 8.24 13.08
C GLU A 213 -19.03 7.67 14.02
N SER A 214 -19.42 6.80 14.96
CA SER A 214 -18.51 6.11 15.88
C SER A 214 -17.42 5.27 15.21
N ASP A 215 -17.61 4.92 13.94
CA ASP A 215 -16.76 3.98 13.21
C ASP A 215 -15.74 4.73 12.34
N GLN A 216 -15.93 6.03 12.13
CA GLN A 216 -15.07 6.86 11.27
C GLN A 216 -13.63 6.94 11.77
N LYS A 217 -13.40 6.79 13.07
CA LYS A 217 -12.07 6.74 13.68
C LYS A 217 -11.28 5.45 13.38
N TYR A 218 -11.91 4.41 12.82
CA TYR A 218 -11.23 3.16 12.48
C TYR A 218 -10.81 3.13 11.01
N ALA A 219 -9.71 2.45 10.69
CA ALA A 219 -9.35 2.12 9.31
C ALA A 219 -10.41 1.25 8.63
N GLY A 220 -10.34 1.11 7.31
CA GLY A 220 -11.31 0.35 6.50
C GLY A 220 -12.36 1.19 5.79
N ALA A 221 -12.23 2.53 5.80
CA ALA A 221 -13.10 3.41 5.02
C ALA A 221 -12.59 3.58 3.58
N TYR A 222 -13.49 3.48 2.61
CA TYR A 222 -13.14 3.59 1.20
C TYR A 222 -13.14 5.05 0.75
N PRO A 223 -12.12 5.52 0.00
CA PRO A 223 -12.18 6.82 -0.66
C PRO A 223 -13.07 6.74 -1.92
N LEU A 224 -14.38 6.88 -1.72
CA LEU A 224 -15.38 6.65 -2.77
C LEU A 224 -15.65 7.85 -3.70
N SER A 225 -15.11 9.03 -3.40
CA SER A 225 -15.43 10.27 -4.12
C SER A 225 -15.15 10.19 -5.62
N GLU A 226 -14.00 9.62 -5.99
CA GLU A 226 -13.59 9.47 -7.38
C GLU A 226 -14.55 8.55 -8.17
N ILE A 227 -14.74 7.32 -7.69
CA ILE A 227 -15.60 6.34 -8.38
C ILE A 227 -17.06 6.79 -8.44
N LYS A 228 -17.55 7.48 -7.40
CA LYS A 228 -18.90 8.09 -7.41
C LYS A 228 -19.04 9.13 -8.52
N HIS A 229 -18.08 10.04 -8.63
CA HIS A 229 -18.08 11.06 -9.68
C HIS A 229 -18.09 10.43 -11.08
N MET A 230 -17.33 9.33 -11.26
CA MET A 230 -17.31 8.59 -12.52
C MET A 230 -18.65 7.90 -12.81
N LEU A 231 -19.29 7.30 -11.81
CA LEU A 231 -20.60 6.65 -11.92
C LEU A 231 -21.74 7.64 -12.26
N GLU A 232 -21.62 8.90 -11.83
CA GLU A 232 -22.53 9.98 -12.22
C GLU A 232 -22.31 10.46 -13.66
N ASN A 233 -21.13 10.19 -14.24
CA ASN A 233 -20.72 10.64 -15.55
C ASN A 233 -20.14 9.49 -16.41
N PRO A 234 -20.84 8.35 -16.54
CA PRO A 234 -20.23 7.12 -17.06
C PRO A 234 -19.78 7.28 -18.52
N GLY A 235 -20.38 8.15 -19.32
CA GLY A 235 -19.95 8.39 -20.71
C GLY A 235 -18.62 9.13 -20.87
N LYS A 236 -18.04 9.69 -19.79
CA LYS A 236 -16.76 10.43 -19.84
C LYS A 236 -15.53 9.58 -19.57
N TYR A 237 -15.71 8.34 -19.11
CA TYR A 237 -14.63 7.49 -18.61
C TYR A 237 -14.64 6.12 -19.28
N THR A 238 -13.47 5.53 -19.49
CA THR A 238 -13.34 4.14 -19.98
C THR A 238 -13.50 3.15 -18.82
N LEU A 239 -13.79 1.87 -19.12
CA LEU A 239 -13.82 0.83 -18.08
C LEU A 239 -12.46 0.65 -17.38
N THR A 240 -11.35 0.84 -18.09
CA THR A 240 -10.00 0.83 -17.50
C THR A 240 -9.87 1.89 -16.42
N GLN A 241 -10.36 3.11 -16.66
CA GLN A 241 -10.32 4.16 -15.65
C GLN A 241 -11.19 3.81 -14.44
N PHE A 242 -12.37 3.21 -14.66
CA PHE A 242 -13.23 2.75 -13.56
C PHE A 242 -12.52 1.68 -12.72
N GLU A 243 -11.86 0.72 -13.36
CA GLU A 243 -11.12 -0.34 -12.69
C GLU A 243 -9.93 0.22 -11.88
N GLU A 244 -9.21 1.20 -12.42
CA GLU A 244 -8.15 1.89 -11.68
C GLU A 244 -8.68 2.64 -10.45
N ALA A 245 -9.80 3.36 -10.58
CA ALA A 245 -10.44 4.07 -9.47
C ALA A 245 -10.98 3.09 -8.41
N TYR A 246 -11.57 1.98 -8.86
CA TYR A 246 -12.00 0.88 -7.99
C TYR A 246 -10.83 0.29 -7.20
N ASN A 247 -9.72 -0.04 -7.87
CA ASN A 247 -8.53 -0.59 -7.21
C ASN A 247 -7.89 0.40 -6.23
N ARG A 248 -7.86 1.71 -6.56
CA ARG A 248 -7.47 2.77 -5.62
C ARG A 248 -8.40 2.82 -4.41
N ALA A 249 -9.71 2.73 -4.60
CA ALA A 249 -10.68 2.71 -3.49
C ALA A 249 -10.49 1.48 -2.59
N VAL A 250 -10.30 0.29 -3.18
CA VAL A 250 -10.05 -0.95 -2.45
C VAL A 250 -8.74 -0.91 -1.68
N ALA A 251 -7.67 -0.36 -2.24
CA ALA A 251 -6.40 -0.20 -1.53
C ALA A 251 -6.47 0.91 -0.46
N GLY A 252 -7.19 2.00 -0.74
CA GLY A 252 -7.36 3.14 0.17
C GLY A 252 -8.07 2.81 1.48
N ARG A 253 -8.79 1.67 1.55
CA ARG A 253 -9.39 1.19 2.81
C ARG A 253 -8.37 0.79 3.86
N LEU A 254 -7.14 0.47 3.44
CA LEU A 254 -6.11 0.02 4.36
C LEU A 254 -5.77 1.12 5.37
N PRO A 255 -5.32 0.78 6.58
CA PRO A 255 -4.78 1.76 7.51
C PRO A 255 -3.71 2.60 6.80
N GLN A 256 -3.98 3.90 6.71
CA GLN A 256 -3.07 4.88 6.11
C GLN A 256 -1.90 5.18 7.06
N TYR A 257 -0.89 5.92 6.62
CA TYR A 257 0.17 6.38 7.52
C TYR A 257 -0.40 7.12 8.74
N GLY A 258 0.13 6.82 9.93
CA GLY A 258 -0.28 7.40 11.20
C GLY A 258 -0.18 6.44 12.37
N TYR A 259 -0.73 6.87 13.51
CA TYR A 259 -0.68 6.18 14.79
C TYR A 259 -2.00 5.46 15.08
N TYR A 260 -1.94 4.19 15.48
CA TYR A 260 -3.12 3.35 15.69
C TYR A 260 -3.13 2.67 17.05
N ARG A 261 -4.31 2.60 17.67
CA ARG A 261 -4.61 1.61 18.71
C ARG A 261 -5.18 0.36 18.06
N LEU A 262 -4.66 -0.81 18.45
CA LEU A 262 -5.10 -2.10 17.95
C LEU A 262 -6.12 -2.71 18.89
N HIS A 263 -7.26 -3.14 18.36
CA HIS A 263 -8.32 -3.82 19.10
C HIS A 263 -8.66 -5.14 18.45
N ASN A 264 -8.94 -6.19 19.22
CA ASN A 264 -9.08 -7.54 18.68
C ASN A 264 -10.33 -8.32 19.15
N GLN A 265 -11.21 -7.71 19.94
CA GLN A 265 -12.56 -8.21 20.27
C GLN A 265 -13.56 -7.06 20.44
N ASN A 266 -14.81 -7.25 19.99
CA ASN A 266 -16.00 -6.40 20.19
C ASN A 266 -15.82 -4.86 20.23
N ARG A 267 -15.79 -4.23 19.04
CA ARG A 267 -16.32 -2.89 18.68
C ARG A 267 -16.03 -2.62 17.19
N PRO A 268 -16.64 -1.60 16.52
CA PRO A 268 -17.26 -0.37 17.01
C PRO A 268 -18.72 -0.53 17.48
N GLY A 269 -19.06 -0.08 18.72
CA GLY A 269 -20.41 -0.13 19.31
C GLY A 269 -20.62 -0.62 20.77
N SER A 270 -19.89 -1.60 21.32
CA SER A 270 -19.94 -2.13 22.73
C SER A 270 -18.93 -1.60 23.80
N TYR A 271 -19.27 -1.64 25.09
CA TYR A 271 -18.45 -1.11 26.22
C TYR A 271 -17.32 -2.03 26.75
N THR A 272 -16.94 -3.08 26.02
CA THR A 272 -15.85 -3.98 26.44
C THR A 272 -15.03 -4.36 25.21
N SER A 273 -13.89 -3.68 25.02
CA SER A 273 -12.93 -3.97 23.95
C SER A 273 -11.66 -4.54 24.55
N ASN A 274 -11.12 -5.58 23.92
CA ASN A 274 -9.74 -5.97 24.20
C ASN A 274 -8.79 -5.09 23.36
N GLY A 275 -7.90 -4.37 24.03
CA GLY A 275 -6.81 -3.61 23.41
C GLY A 275 -5.52 -4.43 23.39
N VAL A 276 -4.70 -4.24 22.37
CA VAL A 276 -3.35 -4.79 22.31
C VAL A 276 -2.40 -3.87 23.08
N VAL A 277 -1.66 -4.44 24.01
CA VAL A 277 -0.68 -3.74 24.87
C VAL A 277 0.60 -4.56 24.99
N VAL A 278 1.62 -3.96 25.60
CA VAL A 278 2.94 -4.56 25.79
C VAL A 278 3.17 -4.87 27.28
N LYS A 279 3.58 -6.10 27.59
CA LYS A 279 4.05 -6.49 28.93
C LYS A 279 5.45 -5.94 29.21
N GLU A 280 5.86 -5.87 30.48
CA GLU A 280 7.19 -5.43 30.90
C GLU A 280 8.35 -6.18 30.20
N ASP A 281 8.14 -7.46 29.89
CA ASP A 281 9.09 -8.32 29.18
C ASP A 281 9.09 -8.15 27.64
N GLY A 282 8.28 -7.24 27.11
CA GLY A 282 8.13 -6.97 25.68
C GLY A 282 7.13 -7.88 24.95
N GLN A 283 6.38 -8.73 25.65
CA GLN A 283 5.36 -9.57 25.03
C GLN A 283 4.12 -8.76 24.66
N LEU A 284 3.57 -8.95 23.46
CA LEU A 284 2.27 -8.40 23.09
C LEU A 284 1.14 -9.27 23.64
N VAL A 285 0.16 -8.63 24.26
CA VAL A 285 -1.01 -9.30 24.82
C VAL A 285 -2.28 -8.46 24.61
N SER A 286 -3.42 -9.11 24.77
CA SER A 286 -4.74 -8.58 24.50
C SER A 286 -5.54 -8.50 25.79
N ILE A 287 -5.92 -7.32 26.23
CA ILE A 287 -6.57 -7.14 27.53
C ILE A 287 -7.85 -6.33 27.43
N ALA A 288 -8.86 -6.70 28.20
CA ALA A 288 -10.12 -5.97 28.28
C ALA A 288 -9.90 -4.58 28.89
N HIS A 289 -10.06 -3.54 28.07
CA HIS A 289 -10.05 -2.15 28.50
C HIS A 289 -11.47 -1.58 28.51
N LYS A 290 -11.80 -0.83 29.59
CA LYS A 290 -12.92 0.11 29.58
C LYS A 290 -12.53 1.48 29.01
N THR A 291 -11.26 1.87 29.13
CA THR A 291 -10.68 3.07 28.49
C THR A 291 -9.15 3.03 28.69
N PRO A 292 -8.32 2.88 27.64
CA PRO A 292 -6.90 3.18 27.77
C PRO A 292 -6.75 4.71 27.71
N THR A 293 -6.56 5.31 28.88
CA THR A 293 -6.08 6.70 28.99
C THR A 293 -4.56 6.66 28.91
N PHE A 294 -3.99 7.66 28.27
CA PHE A 294 -2.55 7.84 28.15
C PHE A 294 -1.89 7.74 29.56
N GLY A 295 -0.87 6.88 29.71
CA GLY A 295 -0.12 6.72 30.96
C GLY A 295 -0.78 5.86 32.06
N ILE A 296 -1.86 5.14 31.78
CA ILE A 296 -2.47 4.20 32.74
C ILE A 296 -2.69 2.83 32.09
N ALA A 297 -1.67 1.97 32.11
CA ALA A 297 -1.83 0.55 31.82
C ALA A 297 -2.20 -0.25 33.10
N PRO A 298 -2.77 -1.46 32.97
CA PRO A 298 -2.94 -2.34 34.13
C PRO A 298 -1.60 -2.73 34.77
N ALA A 299 -1.65 -3.23 36.00
CA ALA A 299 -0.45 -3.70 36.70
C ALA A 299 0.21 -4.90 35.97
N GLY A 300 1.54 -4.89 35.86
CA GLY A 300 2.35 -5.93 35.18
C GLY A 300 2.57 -5.71 33.68
N TYR A 301 2.27 -4.50 33.20
CA TYR A 301 2.45 -4.06 31.83
C TYR A 301 3.41 -2.88 31.84
N GLN A 302 4.09 -2.63 30.72
CA GLN A 302 4.66 -1.30 30.53
C GLN A 302 3.49 -0.33 30.65
N GLU A 303 3.63 0.77 31.40
CA GLU A 303 2.54 1.76 31.61
C GLU A 303 2.27 2.51 30.28
N ASP A 304 1.80 1.78 29.29
CA ASP A 304 2.22 2.04 27.93
C ASP A 304 1.38 3.09 27.21
N LEU A 305 2.07 3.81 26.34
CA LEU A 305 1.50 4.67 25.33
C LEU A 305 1.39 3.90 24.01
N SER A 306 1.02 2.60 24.07
CA SER A 306 1.10 1.63 22.95
C SER A 306 0.30 2.12 21.74
N LEU A 307 0.97 2.90 20.90
CA LEU A 307 0.51 3.35 19.61
C LEU A 307 1.34 2.61 18.59
N PHE A 308 0.68 1.99 17.62
CA PHE A 308 1.35 1.24 16.58
C PHE A 308 1.33 2.04 15.27
N SER A 309 2.47 2.06 14.61
CA SER A 309 2.60 2.49 13.22
C SER A 309 2.66 1.25 12.34
N LEU A 310 1.94 1.28 11.22
CA LEU A 310 1.99 0.24 10.20
C LEU A 310 2.98 0.69 9.12
N ILE A 311 4.14 0.03 9.07
CA ILE A 311 5.21 0.38 8.13
C ILE A 311 5.09 -0.52 6.90
N PRO A 312 4.80 0.02 5.69
CA PRO A 312 4.65 -0.80 4.48
C PRO A 312 5.92 -1.59 4.11
N ASP A 313 5.76 -2.79 3.55
CA ASP A 313 6.86 -3.70 3.20
C ASP A 313 6.61 -4.45 1.87
N GLY A 314 7.10 -3.91 0.74
CA GLY A 314 6.97 -4.59 -0.55
C GLY A 314 5.56 -4.61 -1.15
N GLY A 315 4.61 -3.84 -0.61
CA GLY A 315 3.25 -3.68 -1.12
C GLY A 315 2.33 -3.01 -0.12
N PRO A 316 1.13 -2.53 -0.52
CA PRO A 316 0.22 -1.82 0.37
C PRO A 316 -0.40 -2.73 1.45
N TRP A 317 -0.51 -4.03 1.16
CA TRP A 317 -1.08 -5.02 2.08
C TRP A 317 -0.09 -5.55 3.11
N ASN A 318 1.21 -5.39 2.84
CA ASN A 318 2.26 -5.93 3.68
C ASN A 318 2.76 -4.86 4.62
N VAL A 319 2.76 -5.14 5.91
CA VAL A 319 3.10 -4.18 6.96
C VAL A 319 3.96 -4.82 8.04
N ARG A 320 4.84 -4.02 8.63
CA ARG A 320 5.48 -4.30 9.92
C ARG A 320 4.80 -3.46 10.97
N LEU A 321 4.51 -4.06 12.12
CA LEU A 321 3.95 -3.33 13.27
C LEU A 321 5.10 -2.76 14.09
N TYR A 322 5.14 -1.44 14.19
CA TYR A 322 6.11 -0.70 14.99
C TYR A 322 5.41 -0.12 16.22
N ASP A 323 5.81 -0.55 17.41
CA ASP A 323 5.36 0.06 18.66
C ASP A 323 6.12 1.37 18.87
N ASN A 324 5.40 2.48 18.77
CA ASN A 324 6.02 3.79 18.84
C ASN A 324 6.43 4.17 20.27
N ALA A 325 5.93 3.51 21.32
CA ALA A 325 6.31 3.81 22.70
C ALA A 325 7.74 3.31 22.99
N SER A 326 7.99 2.02 22.77
CA SER A 326 9.30 1.40 22.99
C SER A 326 10.29 1.60 21.83
N GLY A 327 9.80 1.99 20.65
CA GLY A 327 10.60 2.15 19.44
C GLY A 327 11.01 0.83 18.80
N LYS A 328 10.20 -0.22 18.96
CA LYS A 328 10.52 -1.61 18.59
C LYS A 328 9.51 -2.19 17.60
N PHE A 329 9.89 -3.28 16.94
CA PHE A 329 9.04 -3.98 15.97
C PHE A 329 8.46 -5.27 16.53
N ALA A 330 7.20 -5.54 16.19
CA ALA A 330 6.59 -6.83 16.46
C ALA A 330 7.31 -7.94 15.67
N THR A 331 7.70 -8.97 16.39
CA THR A 331 8.46 -10.12 15.92
C THR A 331 7.81 -11.39 16.44
N CYS A 332 7.62 -12.36 15.57
CA CYS A 332 7.00 -13.63 15.87
C CYS A 332 7.45 -14.69 14.87
N GLY A 333 7.73 -15.90 15.37
CA GLY A 333 7.90 -17.07 14.52
C GLY A 333 6.56 -17.49 13.90
N SER A 334 6.56 -18.13 12.74
CA SER A 334 5.34 -18.64 12.11
C SER A 334 4.84 -19.98 12.68
N SER A 335 5.60 -20.59 13.60
CA SER A 335 5.21 -21.85 14.26
C SER A 335 4.00 -21.63 15.17
N ASN A 336 3.12 -22.64 15.25
CA ASN A 336 1.94 -22.59 16.10
C ASN A 336 2.27 -22.24 17.56
N ASN A 337 1.49 -21.33 18.16
CA ASN A 337 1.70 -20.77 19.50
C ASN A 337 3.00 -19.98 19.71
N SER A 338 3.71 -19.61 18.65
CA SER A 338 4.84 -18.67 18.79
C SER A 338 4.31 -17.34 19.32
N LYS A 339 4.86 -16.87 20.43
CA LYS A 339 4.47 -15.60 21.03
C LYS A 339 4.94 -14.43 20.16
N VAL A 340 4.13 -13.37 20.11
CA VAL A 340 4.51 -12.11 19.48
C VAL A 340 5.22 -11.23 20.52
N TRP A 341 6.44 -10.81 20.20
CA TRP A 341 7.30 -9.99 21.07
C TRP A 341 7.75 -8.73 20.35
N LEU A 342 8.30 -7.77 21.08
CA LEU A 342 9.00 -6.62 20.52
C LEU A 342 10.51 -6.86 20.43
N ASP A 343 11.09 -6.56 19.27
CA ASP A 343 12.53 -6.61 19.00
C ASP A 343 13.02 -5.27 18.46
N ASN A 344 14.26 -4.91 18.76
CA ASN A 344 14.87 -3.66 18.35
C ASN A 344 15.31 -3.69 16.88
N GLU A 345 15.50 -4.88 16.29
CA GLU A 345 16.05 -5.03 14.94
C GLU A 345 14.96 -5.01 13.86
N PRO A 346 14.93 -4.00 12.97
CA PRO A 346 13.98 -3.96 11.86
C PRO A 346 14.08 -5.20 10.96
N SER A 347 15.27 -5.80 10.82
CA SER A 347 15.50 -7.01 10.01
C SER A 347 14.84 -8.27 10.57
N LYS A 348 14.52 -8.30 11.86
CA LYS A 348 13.81 -9.41 12.51
C LYS A 348 12.29 -9.22 12.52
N ALA A 349 11.82 -8.01 12.23
CA ALA A 349 10.42 -7.66 12.24
C ALA A 349 9.59 -8.61 11.36
N THR A 350 8.49 -9.10 11.90
CA THR A 350 7.56 -9.93 11.13
C THR A 350 6.80 -9.05 10.14
N VAL A 351 6.77 -9.50 8.89
CA VAL A 351 5.92 -8.90 7.84
C VAL A 351 4.55 -9.57 7.88
N PHE A 352 3.53 -8.76 8.11
CA PHE A 352 2.13 -9.18 8.13
C PHE A 352 1.42 -8.74 6.86
N ILE A 353 0.59 -9.59 6.29
CA ILE A 353 -0.42 -9.24 5.29
C ILE A 353 -1.67 -8.80 6.05
N LEU A 354 -2.13 -7.57 5.79
CA LEU A 354 -3.41 -7.04 6.24
C LEU A 354 -4.55 -7.68 5.44
N ASP A 355 -5.00 -8.85 5.85
CA ASP A 355 -6.03 -9.61 5.16
C ASP A 355 -7.43 -9.17 5.62
N PRO A 356 -8.20 -8.42 4.82
CA PRO A 356 -9.51 -7.94 5.20
C PRO A 356 -10.47 -9.12 5.39
N ASN A 357 -11.18 -9.15 6.53
CA ASN A 357 -12.09 -10.24 6.88
C ASN A 357 -13.23 -10.43 5.86
N ASN A 358 -13.59 -9.34 5.16
CA ASN A 358 -14.53 -9.31 4.05
C ASN A 358 -14.28 -8.01 3.25
N ASP A 359 -14.63 -7.99 1.97
CA ASP A 359 -14.50 -6.85 1.05
C ASP A 359 -15.19 -5.56 1.47
N TYR A 360 -15.94 -5.54 2.58
CA TYR A 360 -16.62 -4.35 3.08
C TYR A 360 -16.46 -4.12 4.59
N LYS A 361 -15.76 -5.02 5.31
CA LYS A 361 -15.58 -4.90 6.76
C LYS A 361 -14.32 -4.09 7.07
N ARG A 362 -14.40 -3.29 8.12
CA ARG A 362 -13.28 -2.53 8.72
C ARG A 362 -12.36 -3.39 9.63
N GLN A 363 -12.48 -4.71 9.51
CA GLN A 363 -11.74 -5.70 10.28
C GLN A 363 -10.67 -6.34 9.41
N PHE A 364 -9.47 -6.44 9.94
CA PHE A 364 -8.37 -7.12 9.25
C PHE A 364 -7.83 -8.26 10.09
N ARG A 365 -7.30 -9.25 9.40
CA ARG A 365 -6.53 -10.35 9.95
C ARG A 365 -5.07 -10.02 9.68
N LEU A 366 -4.21 -10.24 10.66
CA LEU A 366 -2.77 -10.09 10.50
C LEU A 366 -2.20 -11.46 10.11
N LYS A 367 -2.17 -11.75 8.80
CA LYS A 367 -1.61 -13.00 8.24
C LYS A 367 -0.09 -12.88 8.12
N PHE A 368 0.66 -13.96 8.27
CA PHE A 368 2.12 -13.93 8.07
C PHE A 368 2.46 -13.96 6.58
N ALA A 369 3.36 -13.09 6.09
CA ALA A 369 3.72 -13.04 4.67
C ALA A 369 4.46 -14.29 4.18
N ASN A 370 5.24 -14.94 5.05
CA ASN A 370 6.09 -16.09 4.72
C ASN A 370 5.52 -17.43 5.21
N ALA A 371 4.24 -17.50 5.57
CA ALA A 371 3.62 -18.73 6.03
C ALA A 371 2.18 -18.85 5.53
N ASP A 372 1.90 -19.97 4.87
CA ASP A 372 0.55 -20.30 4.44
C ASP A 372 -0.32 -20.54 5.67
N ASP A 373 -1.49 -19.90 5.68
CA ASP A 373 -2.55 -20.05 6.70
C ASP A 373 -2.16 -19.77 8.17
N ALA A 374 -1.09 -19.00 8.40
CA ALA A 374 -0.75 -18.50 9.73
C ALA A 374 -1.27 -17.07 9.95
N TYR A 375 -1.84 -16.79 11.12
CA TYR A 375 -2.32 -15.45 11.53
C TYR A 375 -2.01 -15.15 12.99
N ILE A 376 -2.05 -13.88 13.38
CA ILE A 376 -2.02 -13.49 14.79
C ILE A 376 -3.38 -13.78 15.42
N THR A 377 -3.36 -14.53 16.53
CA THR A 377 -4.53 -14.78 17.37
C THR A 377 -4.23 -14.46 18.83
N VAL A 378 -5.25 -14.59 19.68
CA VAL A 378 -5.09 -14.60 21.14
C VAL A 378 -5.19 -16.01 21.68
N SER A 379 -4.20 -16.41 22.48
CA SER A 379 -4.22 -17.66 23.24
C SER A 379 -5.18 -17.57 24.43
N GLY A 380 -5.48 -18.71 25.06
CA GLY A 380 -6.30 -18.74 26.29
C GLY A 380 -5.73 -17.94 27.47
N ASN A 381 -4.46 -17.51 27.39
CA ASN A 381 -3.79 -16.66 28.38
C ASN A 381 -3.79 -15.17 27.98
N ASN A 382 -4.63 -14.76 27.03
CA ASN A 382 -4.67 -13.40 26.49
C ASN A 382 -3.40 -12.98 25.73
N GLU A 383 -2.53 -13.93 25.35
CA GLU A 383 -1.27 -13.62 24.68
C GLU A 383 -1.46 -13.56 23.16
N LEU A 384 -0.83 -12.59 22.50
CA LEU A 384 -0.78 -12.61 21.04
C LEU A 384 0.19 -13.70 20.60
N VAL A 385 -0.29 -14.62 19.77
CA VAL A 385 0.49 -15.75 19.25
C VAL A 385 0.23 -15.97 17.76
N ALA A 386 1.20 -16.56 17.07
CA ALA A 386 0.99 -17.15 15.75
C ALA A 386 0.11 -18.40 15.88
N TRP A 387 -0.84 -18.53 14.96
CA TRP A 387 -1.70 -19.71 14.89
C TRP A 387 -1.86 -20.13 13.44
N ASN A 388 -1.63 -21.41 13.18
CA ASN A 388 -1.55 -21.96 11.82
C ASN A 388 -2.55 -23.11 11.58
N LYS A 389 -3.60 -23.21 12.41
CA LYS A 389 -4.72 -24.13 12.18
C LYS A 389 -5.88 -23.43 11.48
N VAL A 390 -6.70 -24.21 10.79
CA VAL A 390 -7.95 -23.81 10.10
C VAL A 390 -9.05 -23.45 11.11
N GLU A 391 -8.78 -22.56 12.04
CA GLU A 391 -9.78 -21.98 12.94
C GLU A 391 -10.07 -20.53 12.53
N THR A 392 -11.12 -19.96 13.11
CA THR A 392 -11.49 -18.57 12.82
C THR A 392 -10.40 -17.65 13.35
N SER A 393 -9.72 -16.97 12.43
CA SER A 393 -8.72 -15.97 12.77
C SER A 393 -9.29 -14.80 13.53
N MET A 394 -8.49 -14.26 14.45
CA MET A 394 -8.87 -13.06 15.19
C MET A 394 -8.91 -11.84 14.27
N GLN A 395 -9.83 -10.94 14.58
CA GLN A 395 -10.13 -9.77 13.75
C GLN A 395 -9.70 -8.51 14.48
N PHE A 396 -8.85 -7.73 13.84
CA PHE A 396 -8.30 -6.50 14.35
C PHE A 396 -9.00 -5.28 13.78
N TRP A 397 -9.25 -4.31 14.64
CA TRP A 397 -9.64 -2.95 14.31
C TRP A 397 -8.48 -2.02 14.60
N PHE A 398 -8.21 -1.11 13.68
CA PHE A 398 -7.16 -0.11 13.80
C PHE A 398 -7.83 1.23 14.04
N GLU A 399 -7.86 1.68 15.29
CA GLU A 399 -8.37 3.01 15.66
C GLU A 399 -7.27 4.04 15.42
N LYS A 400 -7.47 4.93 14.45
CA LYS A 400 -6.55 6.03 14.17
C LYS A 400 -6.61 7.03 15.33
N VAL A 401 -5.45 7.38 15.86
CA VAL A 401 -5.30 8.38 16.93
C VAL A 401 -5.05 9.74 16.31
N SER A 402 -6.04 10.63 16.39
CA SER A 402 -5.98 12.01 15.91
C SER A 402 -5.52 13.01 16.96
N GLU A 403 -5.58 12.64 18.24
CA GLU A 403 -5.19 13.50 19.36
C GLU A 403 -4.74 12.67 20.56
N ILE A 404 -3.91 13.28 21.39
CA ILE A 404 -3.40 12.72 22.64
C ILE A 404 -3.80 13.63 23.80
N ASP A 405 -4.58 13.08 24.72
CA ASP A 405 -4.99 13.80 25.92
C ASP A 405 -3.92 13.72 27.01
N VAL A 406 -3.52 14.87 27.53
CA VAL A 406 -2.57 15.03 28.65
C VAL A 406 -3.19 15.95 29.72
N THR A 407 -2.82 15.77 30.99
CA THR A 407 -3.37 16.59 32.10
C THR A 407 -2.27 17.37 32.80
N THR A 408 -2.37 18.70 32.82
CA THR A 408 -1.42 19.54 33.55
C THR A 408 -1.63 19.46 35.05
N ASP A 409 -0.58 19.76 35.80
CA ASP A 409 -0.65 19.83 37.25
C ASP A 409 -1.41 21.06 37.79
N ALA A 410 -1.40 21.22 39.13
CA ALA A 410 -2.09 22.29 39.83
C ALA A 410 -1.56 23.70 39.54
N ASN A 411 -0.40 23.84 38.90
CA ASN A 411 0.16 25.11 38.46
C ASN A 411 0.11 25.26 36.93
N GLY A 412 -0.47 24.30 36.23
CA GLY A 412 -0.65 24.34 34.77
C GLY A 412 0.56 23.87 33.98
N TYR A 413 1.52 23.16 34.59
CA TYR A 413 2.70 22.64 33.89
C TYR A 413 2.66 21.13 33.71
N LEU A 414 3.40 20.64 32.72
CA LEU A 414 3.64 19.22 32.51
C LEU A 414 4.91 19.01 31.68
N SER A 415 5.76 18.07 32.09
CA SER A 415 6.88 17.58 31.29
C SER A 415 6.46 16.32 30.53
N LEU A 416 6.73 16.27 29.24
CA LEU A 416 6.20 15.26 28.33
C LEU A 416 7.27 14.68 27.41
N ILE A 417 7.18 13.39 27.16
CA ILE A 417 7.68 12.73 25.96
C ILE A 417 6.50 11.93 25.38
N LEU A 418 6.32 11.93 24.06
CA LEU A 418 5.17 11.29 23.42
C LEU A 418 5.63 10.33 22.31
N PRO A 419 4.90 9.24 22.03
CA PRO A 419 5.23 8.28 20.97
C PRO A 419 4.72 8.74 19.60
N ALA A 420 4.21 9.96 19.48
CA ALA A 420 3.65 10.50 18.26
C ALA A 420 4.07 11.94 18.05
N ASN A 421 4.15 12.36 16.79
CA ASN A 421 4.27 13.76 16.42
C ASN A 421 2.98 14.47 16.83
N VAL A 422 3.10 15.65 17.43
CA VAL A 422 1.96 16.46 17.88
C VAL A 422 2.08 17.91 17.43
N THR A 423 0.94 18.58 17.35
CA THR A 423 0.86 20.04 17.22
C THR A 423 0.48 20.68 18.55
N LEU A 424 0.84 21.95 18.72
CA LEU A 424 0.47 22.73 19.90
C LEU A 424 -0.85 23.45 19.64
N PRO A 425 -1.92 23.19 20.42
CA PRO A 425 -3.18 23.90 20.27
C PRO A 425 -3.08 25.33 20.83
N GLU A 426 -4.05 26.18 20.48
CA GLU A 426 -4.12 27.55 20.96
C GLU A 426 -4.17 27.60 22.51
N GLY A 427 -3.44 28.54 23.10
CA GLY A 427 -3.38 28.71 24.56
C GLY A 427 -2.41 27.75 25.27
N VAL A 428 -1.71 26.89 24.55
CA VAL A 428 -0.60 26.06 25.08
C VAL A 428 0.73 26.70 24.71
N GLN A 429 1.56 26.95 25.72
CA GLN A 429 2.96 27.31 25.52
C GLN A 429 3.83 26.07 25.72
N ALA A 430 4.94 25.98 25.00
CA ALA A 430 5.83 24.85 25.12
C ALA A 430 7.30 25.28 25.08
N TRP A 431 8.16 24.47 25.71
CA TRP A 431 9.59 24.71 25.79
C TRP A 431 10.39 23.41 25.71
N VAL A 432 11.64 23.53 25.27
CA VAL A 432 12.66 22.48 25.38
C VAL A 432 13.81 22.99 26.26
N VAL A 433 14.52 22.08 26.92
CA VAL A 433 15.77 22.44 27.60
C VAL A 433 16.88 22.30 26.58
N SER A 434 17.38 23.39 26.01
CA SER A 434 18.38 23.30 24.94
C SER A 434 19.76 22.84 25.42
N SER A 435 20.11 23.18 26.67
CA SER A 435 21.38 22.76 27.28
C SER A 435 21.36 22.84 28.80
N VAL A 436 22.31 22.15 29.43
CA VAL A 436 22.58 22.21 30.88
C VAL A 436 24.06 22.52 31.08
N ARG A 437 24.36 23.60 31.81
CA ARG A 437 25.74 24.02 32.11
C ARG A 437 25.81 24.83 33.39
N ASP A 438 26.85 24.62 34.17
CA ASP A 438 27.17 25.39 35.39
C ASP A 438 26.00 25.49 36.37
N GLY A 439 25.31 24.36 36.61
CA GLY A 439 24.15 24.29 37.49
C GLY A 439 22.90 24.98 36.94
N LYS A 440 22.87 25.29 35.64
CA LYS A 440 21.75 25.97 34.96
C LYS A 440 21.17 25.11 33.84
N ALA A 441 19.85 25.09 33.74
CA ALA A 441 19.11 24.56 32.61
C ALA A 441 18.63 25.73 31.73
N TYR A 442 19.09 25.78 30.48
CA TYR A 442 18.68 26.79 29.51
C TYR A 442 17.44 26.31 28.76
N VAL A 443 16.38 27.11 28.80
CA VAL A 443 15.04 26.72 28.35
C VAL A 443 14.58 27.64 27.24
N GLU A 444 14.29 27.06 26.07
CA GLU A 444 13.90 27.79 24.86
C GLU A 444 12.45 27.52 24.53
N GLU A 445 11.70 28.59 24.21
CA GLU A 445 10.30 28.49 23.81
C GLU A 445 10.21 27.94 22.39
N ILE A 446 9.27 27.03 22.19
CA ILE A 446 8.96 26.45 20.90
C ILE A 446 7.53 26.81 20.52
N SER A 447 7.33 27.15 19.24
CA SER A 447 6.04 27.63 18.73
C SER A 447 5.42 26.70 17.67
N GLU A 448 6.19 25.73 17.18
CA GLU A 448 5.72 24.74 16.22
C GLU A 448 5.35 23.43 16.94
N GLY A 449 4.88 22.43 16.19
CA GLY A 449 4.65 21.08 16.72
C GLY A 449 5.92 20.44 17.28
N VAL A 450 5.78 19.26 17.87
CA VAL A 450 6.88 18.47 18.45
C VAL A 450 6.87 17.08 17.84
N GLY A 451 8.02 16.62 17.34
CA GLY A 451 8.20 15.28 16.82
C GLY A 451 8.08 14.21 17.91
N ALA A 452 7.73 12.99 17.50
CA ALA A 452 7.69 11.82 18.37
C ALA A 452 9.05 11.63 19.06
N GLN A 453 9.01 11.15 20.31
CA GLN A 453 10.17 10.85 21.14
C GLN A 453 11.03 12.07 21.50
N ILE A 454 10.58 13.30 21.24
CA ILE A 454 11.24 14.52 21.68
C ILE A 454 10.66 14.96 23.02
N PRO A 455 11.46 15.02 24.09
CA PRO A 455 11.02 15.54 25.38
C PRO A 455 10.85 17.06 25.38
N PHE A 456 9.76 17.54 25.99
CA PHE A 456 9.40 18.95 26.05
C PHE A 456 8.58 19.26 27.32
N ILE A 457 8.36 20.54 27.58
CA ILE A 457 7.57 21.06 28.69
C ILE A 457 6.41 21.82 28.10
N ILE A 458 5.21 21.68 28.67
CA ILE A 458 4.07 22.52 28.32
C ILE A 458 3.57 23.33 29.52
N LYS A 459 2.89 24.43 29.21
CA LYS A 459 2.09 25.22 30.14
C LYS A 459 0.73 25.52 29.54
N ALA A 460 -0.32 25.28 30.32
CA ALA A 460 -1.69 25.65 30.01
C ALA A 460 -2.48 25.97 31.31
N ALA A 461 -3.82 25.94 31.20
CA ALA A 461 -4.69 26.12 32.36
C ALA A 461 -4.46 25.01 33.42
N PRO A 462 -4.34 25.35 34.73
CA PRO A 462 -4.15 24.38 35.80
C PRO A 462 -5.18 23.25 35.83
N ASN A 463 -4.74 22.03 36.18
CA ASN A 463 -5.57 20.82 36.32
C ASN A 463 -6.50 20.54 35.11
N THR A 464 -6.08 20.92 33.91
CA THR A 464 -6.91 20.82 32.70
C THR A 464 -6.40 19.71 31.79
N VAL A 465 -7.35 18.99 31.16
CA VAL A 465 -7.05 18.04 30.08
C VAL A 465 -6.84 18.83 28.80
N ILE A 466 -5.71 18.61 28.14
CA ILE A 466 -5.33 19.22 26.87
C ILE A 466 -5.26 18.10 25.83
N SER A 467 -5.95 18.28 24.71
CA SER A 467 -5.86 17.39 23.56
C SER A 467 -4.81 17.92 22.59
N LEU A 468 -3.70 17.21 22.46
CA LEU A 468 -2.61 17.51 21.52
C LEU A 468 -2.89 16.81 20.18
N PRO A 469 -3.23 17.52 19.10
CA PRO A 469 -3.53 16.88 17.82
C PRO A 469 -2.30 16.21 17.22
N THR A 470 -2.44 15.00 16.69
CA THR A 470 -1.33 14.29 16.03
C THR A 470 -0.97 14.94 14.70
N ALA A 471 0.31 14.92 14.35
CA ALA A 471 0.85 15.51 13.13
C ALA A 471 1.41 14.43 12.19
N SER A 472 1.36 14.70 10.88
CA SER A 472 2.07 13.89 9.88
C SER A 472 3.57 14.15 9.90
N ASP A 473 3.95 15.42 10.05
CA ASP A 473 5.32 15.88 9.87
C ASP A 473 6.02 16.07 11.21
N PRO A 474 7.23 15.51 11.39
CA PRO A 474 7.98 15.67 12.61
C PRO A 474 8.69 17.02 12.62
N VAL A 475 8.62 17.72 13.75
CA VAL A 475 9.45 18.90 14.03
C VAL A 475 10.50 18.49 15.07
N TRP A 476 11.77 18.68 14.72
CA TRP A 476 12.89 18.20 15.52
C TRP A 476 13.50 19.34 16.32
N TYR A 477 13.66 19.10 17.63
CA TYR A 477 14.39 20.00 18.51
C TYR A 477 15.54 19.26 19.17
N GLN A 478 16.66 19.95 19.30
CA GLN A 478 17.72 19.51 20.20
C GLN A 478 17.29 19.81 21.64
N THR A 479 17.41 18.82 22.52
CA THR A 479 17.05 18.95 23.93
C THR A 479 18.02 18.14 24.79
N ALA A 480 18.39 18.70 25.93
CA ALA A 480 19.17 18.04 26.98
C ALA A 480 18.29 17.15 27.87
N MET A 481 16.97 17.27 27.76
CA MET A 481 16.06 16.32 28.38
C MET A 481 16.07 14.99 27.63
N VAL A 482 15.88 13.93 28.38
CA VAL A 482 15.51 12.61 27.89
C VAL A 482 14.14 12.26 28.47
N GLY A 483 13.60 11.12 28.10
CA GLY A 483 12.36 10.64 28.68
C GLY A 483 12.18 9.16 28.41
N SER A 484 11.09 8.61 28.95
CA SER A 484 10.69 7.25 28.65
C SER A 484 9.21 7.20 28.36
N ASN A 485 8.82 6.57 27.25
CA ASN A 485 7.43 6.27 26.91
C ASN A 485 6.96 4.91 27.46
N VAL A 486 7.87 4.20 28.14
CA VAL A 486 7.62 2.95 28.86
C VAL A 486 8.06 3.12 30.32
N LYS A 487 7.56 2.29 31.23
CA LYS A 487 8.07 2.29 32.61
C LYS A 487 9.53 1.82 32.63
N ALA A 488 10.41 2.58 33.27
CA ALA A 488 11.84 2.28 33.28
C ALA A 488 12.48 2.64 34.61
N GLU A 489 13.47 1.83 35.01
CA GLU A 489 14.43 2.16 36.06
C GLU A 489 15.51 3.07 35.49
N ILE A 490 15.70 4.22 36.11
CA ILE A 490 16.58 5.28 35.60
C ILE A 490 17.50 5.75 36.73
N GLY A 491 18.70 6.19 36.34
CA GLY A 491 19.67 6.78 37.27
C GLY A 491 19.18 8.08 37.93
N ALA A 492 20.07 8.69 38.71
CA ALA A 492 19.83 10.00 39.28
C ALA A 492 19.51 11.03 38.18
N ARG A 493 18.57 11.91 38.49
CA ARG A 493 17.96 12.79 37.49
C ARG A 493 17.41 14.06 38.12
N GLN A 494 17.21 15.08 37.29
CA GLN A 494 16.46 16.27 37.62
C GLN A 494 15.06 16.16 37.02
N GLU A 495 14.04 16.15 37.86
CA GLU A 495 12.63 16.20 37.43
C GLU A 495 12.09 17.63 37.51
N ILE A 496 11.22 17.96 36.57
CA ILE A 496 10.54 19.25 36.57
C ILE A 496 9.43 19.21 37.62
N VAL A 497 9.52 20.13 38.58
CA VAL A 497 8.49 20.32 39.59
C VAL A 497 7.93 21.71 39.44
N SER A 498 6.61 21.81 39.32
CA SER A 498 5.95 23.11 39.31
C SER A 498 5.77 23.66 40.72
N THR A 499 5.87 24.97 40.82
CA THR A 499 5.64 25.74 42.04
C THR A 499 4.74 26.92 41.71
N PRO A 500 4.11 27.56 42.71
CA PRO A 500 3.36 28.80 42.49
C PRO A 500 4.20 29.92 41.84
N SER A 501 5.53 29.87 42.01
CA SER A 501 6.50 30.80 41.44
C SER A 501 7.01 30.43 40.03
N GLY A 502 6.63 29.28 39.48
CA GLY A 502 7.12 28.78 38.18
C GLY A 502 7.71 27.38 38.26
N LEU A 503 8.57 27.04 37.31
CA LEU A 503 9.24 25.74 37.25
C LEU A 503 10.51 25.73 38.10
N LYS A 504 10.84 24.56 38.66
CA LYS A 504 12.17 24.25 39.18
C LYS A 504 12.55 22.82 38.81
N PHE A 505 13.84 22.56 38.79
CA PHE A 505 14.35 21.19 38.72
C PHE A 505 14.60 20.68 40.13
N GLU A 506 14.12 19.48 40.44
CA GLU A 506 14.46 18.78 41.68
C GLU A 506 15.28 17.55 41.39
N VAL A 507 16.36 17.38 42.16
CA VAL A 507 17.15 16.16 42.15
C VAL A 507 16.29 15.02 42.70
N LYS A 508 16.21 13.95 41.93
CA LYS A 508 15.66 12.66 42.33
C LYS A 508 16.75 11.62 42.25
N GLU A 509 16.83 10.81 43.30
CA GLU A 509 17.66 9.62 43.32
C GLU A 509 17.21 8.63 42.24
N ALA A 510 18.09 7.67 41.93
CA ALA A 510 17.77 6.59 41.02
C ALA A 510 16.47 5.87 41.42
N GLY A 511 15.67 5.52 40.43
CA GLY A 511 14.42 4.82 40.63
C GLY A 511 13.55 4.81 39.38
N THR A 512 12.31 4.36 39.56
CA THR A 512 11.35 4.25 38.47
C THR A 512 10.76 5.61 38.09
N VAL A 513 10.62 5.85 36.78
CA VAL A 513 9.81 6.96 36.25
C VAL A 513 8.52 6.44 35.63
N ASN A 514 7.46 7.26 35.71
CA ASN A 514 6.24 7.00 34.97
C ASN A 514 6.49 7.29 33.48
N PRO A 515 5.92 6.49 32.57
CA PRO A 515 6.00 6.77 31.14
C PRO A 515 5.35 8.09 30.74
N GLY A 516 5.82 8.62 29.62
CA GLY A 516 5.49 9.95 29.14
C GLY A 516 6.20 11.06 29.92
N THR A 517 7.06 10.73 30.90
CA THR A 517 7.78 11.73 31.69
C THR A 517 9.11 12.11 31.04
N ALA A 518 9.38 13.42 30.98
CA ALA A 518 10.64 14.00 30.57
C ALA A 518 11.45 14.48 31.78
N PHE A 519 12.77 14.29 31.75
CA PHE A 519 13.70 14.64 32.83
C PHE A 519 15.11 14.82 32.27
N ILE A 520 16.05 15.28 33.10
CA ILE A 520 17.47 15.42 32.73
C ILE A 520 18.26 14.40 33.54
N LEU A 521 19.06 13.56 32.88
CA LEU A 521 20.02 12.69 33.58
C LEU A 521 21.13 13.56 34.18
N THR A 522 21.50 13.31 35.43
CA THR A 522 22.52 14.13 36.10
C THR A 522 23.34 13.33 37.10
N ASP A 523 24.59 13.75 37.24
CA ASP A 523 25.44 13.39 38.39
C ASP A 523 25.45 14.51 39.45
N GLU A 524 24.72 15.60 39.22
CA GLU A 524 24.65 16.73 40.13
C GLU A 524 23.75 16.44 41.34
N THR A 525 24.19 16.89 42.51
CA THR A 525 23.45 16.76 43.77
C THR A 525 22.66 18.01 44.14
N ALA A 526 22.80 19.09 43.35
CA ALA A 526 22.10 20.36 43.56
C ALA A 526 21.01 20.56 42.50
N PRO A 527 19.87 21.20 42.84
CA PRO A 527 18.87 21.65 41.89
C PRO A 527 19.43 22.56 40.79
N LEU A 528 18.96 22.39 39.55
CA LEU A 528 19.30 23.31 38.45
C LEU A 528 18.50 24.62 38.54
N GLU A 529 19.18 25.73 38.32
CA GLU A 529 18.54 27.04 38.09
C GLU A 529 18.01 27.11 36.65
N ILE A 530 16.79 27.59 36.45
CA ILE A 530 16.21 27.77 35.12
C ILE A 530 16.59 29.12 34.56
N VAL A 531 17.16 29.12 33.35
CA VAL A 531 17.45 30.33 32.57
C VAL A 531 16.61 30.30 31.31
N MET A 532 15.76 31.31 31.11
CA MET A 532 14.98 31.43 29.89
C MET A 532 15.84 31.97 28.75
N GLY A 533 15.80 31.30 27.61
CA GLY A 533 16.56 31.63 26.41
C GLY A 533 17.74 30.69 26.16
N ALA A 534 18.38 30.89 25.02
CA ALA A 534 19.50 30.08 24.59
C ALA A 534 20.72 30.26 25.50
N ASP A 535 21.48 29.18 25.67
CA ASP A 535 22.78 29.24 26.31
C ASP A 535 23.71 30.14 25.48
N PRO A 536 24.21 31.25 26.06
CA PRO A 536 25.06 32.20 25.34
C PRO A 536 26.38 31.59 24.86
N GLU A 537 26.75 30.43 25.41
CA GLU A 537 27.99 29.73 25.14
C GLU A 537 27.76 28.40 24.41
N SER A 538 26.53 28.09 23.98
CA SER A 538 26.18 26.88 23.22
C SER A 538 26.97 26.70 21.92
N SER A 539 27.46 27.80 21.35
CA SER A 539 28.26 27.82 20.12
C SER A 539 29.77 27.75 20.36
N ILE A 540 30.21 27.69 21.63
CA ILE A 540 31.63 27.64 22.01
C ILE A 540 32.04 26.20 22.23
N GLU A 541 33.00 25.74 21.43
CA GLU A 541 33.53 24.38 21.51
C GLU A 541 34.62 24.29 22.59
N GLU A 542 34.55 23.30 23.49
CA GLU A 542 35.63 23.03 24.45
C GLU A 542 36.70 22.16 23.80
N ILE A 543 37.95 22.62 23.85
CA ILE A 543 39.11 21.93 23.30
C ILE A 543 40.20 21.80 24.38
N SER A 544 41.06 20.79 24.26
CA SER A 544 42.23 20.67 25.12
C SER A 544 43.31 21.69 24.72
N ALA A 545 44.14 22.09 25.70
CA ALA A 545 45.30 22.94 25.46
C ALA A 545 46.29 22.30 24.46
N ASP A 546 46.31 20.97 24.38
CA ASP A 546 47.19 20.20 23.50
C ASP A 546 46.52 19.78 22.18
N SER A 547 45.40 20.40 21.81
CA SER A 547 44.64 20.07 20.60
C SER A 547 45.41 20.23 19.28
N GLY A 548 46.59 20.88 19.32
CA GLY A 548 47.43 21.11 18.14
C GLY A 548 46.81 22.07 17.13
N LEU A 549 45.73 22.76 17.51
CA LEU A 549 45.04 23.73 16.69
C LEU A 549 45.78 25.07 16.70
N ASP A 550 45.82 25.73 15.55
CA ASP A 550 46.24 27.13 15.48
C ASP A 550 45.13 28.00 16.09
N LEU A 551 45.45 28.68 17.20
CA LEU A 551 44.50 29.50 17.94
C LEU A 551 44.88 30.98 17.88
N PHE A 552 43.86 31.83 17.80
CA PHE A 552 43.99 33.27 18.00
C PHE A 552 43.36 33.67 19.33
N ASP A 553 43.96 34.62 20.04
CA ASP A 553 43.29 35.26 21.17
C ASP A 553 42.14 36.17 20.68
N LEU A 554 41.33 36.68 21.61
CA LEU A 554 40.21 37.57 21.28
C LEU A 554 40.64 38.92 20.69
N GLN A 555 41.93 39.24 20.68
CA GLN A 555 42.51 40.41 20.02
C GLN A 555 43.04 40.09 18.60
N GLY A 556 42.87 38.86 18.14
CA GLY A 556 43.29 38.42 16.81
C GLY A 556 44.79 38.10 16.69
N ARG A 557 45.49 37.87 17.81
CA ARG A 557 46.92 37.49 17.80
C ARG A 557 47.07 35.99 17.89
N ILE A 558 48.03 35.44 17.14
CA ILE A 558 48.35 34.00 17.19
C ILE A 558 48.84 33.64 18.60
N VAL A 559 48.26 32.60 19.18
CA VAL A 559 48.68 32.03 20.44
C VAL A 559 49.88 31.12 20.19
N SER A 560 51.06 31.55 20.62
CA SER A 560 52.29 30.77 20.52
C SER A 560 52.54 29.97 21.80
N GLY A 561 52.70 28.64 21.68
CA GLY A 561 52.93 27.72 22.81
C GLY A 561 51.63 27.15 23.39
N THR A 562 51.72 26.44 24.51
CA THR A 562 50.54 25.84 25.17
C THR A 562 49.57 26.94 25.61
N PRO A 563 48.33 26.96 25.07
CA PRO A 563 47.34 27.96 25.43
C PRO A 563 46.95 27.82 26.91
N ARG A 564 46.69 28.95 27.57
CA ARG A 564 46.15 28.95 28.94
C ARG A 564 44.64 28.75 28.91
N PRO A 565 44.00 28.36 30.03
CA PRO A 565 42.54 28.39 30.14
C PRO A 565 41.95 29.74 29.72
N GLY A 566 40.93 29.74 28.86
CA GLY A 566 40.33 30.95 28.29
C GLY A 566 39.60 30.73 26.96
N LEU A 567 39.10 31.83 26.38
CA LEU A 567 38.42 31.84 25.08
C LEU A 567 39.39 32.22 23.95
N TYR A 568 39.29 31.50 22.85
CA TYR A 568 40.14 31.64 21.66
C TYR A 568 39.29 31.53 20.38
N ILE A 569 39.89 31.85 19.24
CA ILE A 569 39.31 31.65 17.92
C ILE A 569 40.14 30.61 17.19
N ASN A 570 39.51 29.51 16.78
CA ASN A 570 40.18 28.50 15.95
C ASN A 570 40.46 29.09 14.56
N ALA A 571 41.73 29.09 14.16
CA ALA A 571 42.19 29.65 12.90
C ALA A 571 41.51 29.03 11.67
N ALA A 572 41.26 27.72 11.71
CA ALA A 572 40.72 26.95 10.60
C ALA A 572 39.21 27.09 10.48
N THR A 573 38.48 26.96 11.59
CA THR A 573 37.01 26.98 11.60
C THR A 573 36.42 28.37 11.78
N LYS A 574 37.23 29.34 12.23
CA LYS A 574 36.81 30.70 12.63
C LYS A 574 35.75 30.72 13.75
N LYS A 575 35.62 29.63 14.50
CA LYS A 575 34.72 29.52 15.64
C LYS A 575 35.42 29.88 16.95
N VAL A 576 34.64 30.37 17.91
CA VAL A 576 35.11 30.58 19.27
C VAL A 576 35.22 29.23 19.97
N VAL A 577 36.34 29.01 20.65
CA VAL A 577 36.65 27.78 21.39
C VAL A 577 37.10 28.13 22.80
N ARG A 578 36.88 27.23 23.75
CA ARG A 578 37.27 27.38 25.16
C ARG A 578 38.28 26.31 25.54
N ILE A 579 39.32 26.71 26.25
CA ILE A 579 40.25 25.81 26.94
C ILE A 579 39.98 25.93 28.43
N LYS A 580 39.75 24.79 29.11
CA LYS A 580 39.48 24.71 30.55
C LYS A 580 40.75 24.67 31.38
#